data_AF-A0A2W7BRY9-F1
#
_entry.id   AF-A0A2W7BRY9-F1
#
_cell.length_a   1.000
_cell.length_b   1.000
_cell.length_c   1.000
_cell.angle_alpha   90.00
_cell.angle_beta   90.00
_cell.angle_gamma   90.00
#
_symmetry.space_group_name_H-M   'P 1'
#
loop_
_entity.id
_entity.type
_entity.pdbx_description
1 polymer ?
#
loop_
_entity_poly.entity_id
_entity_poly.type
_entity_poly.pdbx_seq_one_letter_code
_entity_poly.pdbx_strand_id
1 'polypeptide(L)' 'MAKVIRYEIDPKNPPPLTDAQKAEIAWLTSRPESDVDTSDIPELTEEFWRNAIRGGKAR' A
#
# COMPACT_ATOMS: atom_id res chain seq x y z
N MET A 1 -32.86 7.31 -10.80
CA MET A 1 -32.55 6.38 -9.69
C MET A 1 -31.19 5.75 -9.97
N ALA A 2 -30.22 5.86 -9.06
CA ALA A 2 -28.90 5.26 -9.27
C ALA A 2 -28.91 3.78 -8.82
N LYS A 3 -28.29 2.90 -9.61
CA LYS A 3 -28.13 1.49 -9.28
C LYS A 3 -27.01 1.35 -8.25
N VAL A 4 -27.32 0.81 -7.08
CA VAL A 4 -26.31 0.43 -6.08
C VAL A 4 -25.70 -0.90 -6.52
N ILE A 5 -24.38 -0.91 -6.76
CA ILE A 5 -23.62 -2.13 -7.03
C ILE A 5 -22.87 -2.49 -5.75
N ARG A 6 -23.06 -3.73 -5.27
CA ARG A 6 -22.32 -4.29 -4.13
C ARG A 6 -21.33 -5.34 -4.67
N TYR A 7 -20.07 -5.21 -4.29
CA TYR A 7 -18.99 -6.10 -4.68
C TYR A 7 -18.33 -6.68 -3.42
N GLU A 8 -18.11 -7.98 -3.40
CA GLU A 8 -17.42 -8.70 -2.32
C GLU A 8 -16.28 -9.52 -2.93
N ILE A 9 -15.12 -9.48 -2.28
CA ILE A 9 -13.91 -10.22 -2.68
C ILE A 9 -13.65 -11.31 -1.64
N ASP A 10 -13.34 -12.53 -2.09
CA ASP A 10 -12.81 -13.58 -1.21
C ASP A 10 -11.30 -13.37 -1.04
N PRO A 11 -10.81 -13.00 0.16
CA PRO A 11 -9.38 -12.77 0.37
C PRO A 11 -8.54 -14.04 0.26
N LYS A 12 -9.14 -15.22 0.39
CA LYS A 12 -8.44 -16.51 0.28
C LYS A 12 -8.29 -16.98 -1.17
N ASN A 13 -9.07 -16.41 -2.09
CA ASN A 13 -9.05 -16.75 -3.50
C ASN A 13 -9.38 -15.51 -4.36
N PRO A 14 -8.48 -14.52 -4.41
CA PRO A 14 -8.72 -13.32 -5.19
C PRO A 14 -8.73 -13.65 -6.70
N PRO A 15 -9.48 -12.89 -7.51
CA PRO A 15 -9.43 -13.03 -8.96
C PRO A 15 -7.99 -12.78 -9.47
N PRO A 16 -7.56 -13.47 -10.54
CA PRO A 16 -6.25 -13.24 -11.12
C PRO A 16 -6.15 -11.82 -11.69
N LEU A 17 -4.94 -11.27 -11.66
CA LEU A 17 -4.68 -9.97 -12.27
C LEU A 17 -4.86 -10.04 -13.79
N THR A 18 -5.51 -9.02 -14.33
CA THR A 18 -5.58 -8.76 -15.77
C THR A 18 -4.20 -8.39 -16.31
N ASP A 19 -4.00 -8.53 -17.62
CA ASP A 19 -2.73 -8.21 -18.25
C ASP A 19 -2.39 -6.71 -18.16
N ALA A 20 -3.40 -5.84 -18.17
CA ALA A 20 -3.22 -4.40 -17.93
C ALA A 20 -2.68 -4.12 -16.52
N GLN A 21 -3.23 -4.79 -15.50
CA GLN A 21 -2.77 -4.64 -14.11
C GLN A 21 -1.32 -5.15 -13.95
N LYS A 22 -0.97 -6.25 -14.60
CA LYS A 22 0.42 -6.76 -14.59
C LYS A 22 1.39 -5.78 -15.27
N ALA A 23 0.99 -5.20 -16.41
CA ALA A 23 1.78 -4.20 -17.11
C ALA A 23 1.98 -2.94 -16.27
N GLU A 24 0.94 -2.49 -15.56
CA GLU A 24 1.03 -1.36 -14.63
C GLU A 24 1.98 -1.64 -13.47
N ILE A 25 1.90 -2.81 -12.85
CA ILE A 25 2.84 -3.22 -11.78
C ILE A 25 4.28 -3.25 -12.29
N ALA A 26 4.51 -3.81 -13.49
CA ALA A 26 5.84 -3.85 -14.09
C ALA A 26 6.39 -2.43 -14.35
N TRP A 27 5.54 -1.54 -14.87
CA TRP A 27 5.89 -0.13 -15.06
C TRP A 27 6.21 0.55 -13.73
N LEU A 28 5.37 0.42 -12.70
CA LEU A 28 5.60 0.98 -11.37
C LEU A 28 6.89 0.46 -10.74
N THR A 29 7.18 -0.83 -10.87
CA THR A 29 8.40 -1.46 -10.32
C THR A 29 9.67 -0.95 -10.99
N SER A 30 9.58 -0.55 -12.25
CA SER A 30 10.72 0.00 -13.01
C SER A 30 11.04 1.46 -12.67
N ARG A 31 10.14 2.16 -11.96
CA ARG A 31 10.34 3.56 -11.58
C ARG A 31 11.34 3.66 -10.43
N PRO A 32 12.21 4.67 -10.41
CA PRO A 32 13.11 4.91 -9.29
C PRO A 32 12.30 5.34 -8.06
N GLU A 33 12.75 4.95 -6.87
CA GLU A 33 12.10 5.33 -5.62
C GLU A 33 12.09 6.86 -5.39
N SER A 34 13.07 7.57 -5.95
CA SER A 34 13.13 9.05 -5.93
C SER A 34 11.98 9.75 -6.67
N ASP A 35 11.19 9.02 -7.46
CA ASP A 35 9.97 9.56 -8.08
C ASP A 35 8.84 9.77 -7.07
N VAL A 36 8.92 9.14 -5.88
CA VAL A 36 7.93 9.32 -4.82
C VAL A 36 8.16 10.67 -4.17
N ASP A 37 7.23 11.60 -4.39
CA ASP A 37 7.22 12.90 -3.71
C ASP A 37 6.79 12.71 -2.25
N THR A 38 7.69 13.06 -1.33
CA THR A 38 7.48 13.02 0.12
C THR A 38 7.54 14.42 0.74
N SER A 39 7.50 15.48 -0.06
CA SER A 39 7.68 16.86 0.41
C SER A 39 6.58 17.36 1.35
N ASP A 40 5.42 16.69 1.35
CA ASP A 40 4.28 16.98 2.22
C ASP A 40 4.37 16.29 3.59
N ILE A 41 5.22 15.28 3.74
CA ILE A 41 5.39 14.53 4.99
C ILE A 41 6.74 14.84 5.66
N PRO A 42 6.75 15.19 6.95
CA PRO A 42 8.00 15.42 7.67
C PRO A 42 8.76 14.10 7.90
N GLU A 43 10.09 14.16 7.90
CA GLU A 43 10.92 13.03 8.32
C GLU A 43 10.62 12.66 9.79
N LEU A 44 10.39 11.37 10.02
CA LEU A 44 10.10 10.85 11.35
C LEU A 44 11.41 10.50 12.05
N THR A 45 11.61 11.06 13.25
CA THR A 45 12.80 10.79 14.07
C THR A 45 12.68 9.45 14.79
N GLU A 46 13.82 8.91 15.25
CA GLU A 46 13.82 7.70 16.11
C GLU A 46 12.95 7.90 17.36
N GLU A 47 12.87 9.14 17.85
CA GLU A 47 12.05 9.50 18.99
C GLU A 47 10.55 9.27 18.77
N PHE A 48 10.08 9.54 17.55
CA PHE A 48 8.71 9.28 17.13
C PHE A 48 8.38 7.78 17.22
N TRP A 49 9.32 6.93 16.79
CA TRP A 49 9.13 5.48 16.74
C TRP A 49 9.20 4.79 18.11
N ARG A 50 9.84 5.38 19.13
CA ARG A 50 9.91 4.81 20.50
C ARG A 50 8.54 4.46 21.10
N ASN A 51 7.51 5.23 20.73
CA ASN A 51 6.14 5.03 21.24
C ASN A 51 5.22 4.32 20.25
N ALA A 52 5.67 4.08 19.00
CA ALA A 52 4.90 3.40 17.97
C ALA A 52 4.77 1.88 18.21
N ILE A 53 5.58 1.33 19.11
CA ILE A 53 5.49 -0.07 19.53
C ILE A 53 4.40 -0.22 20.59
N ARG A 54 3.16 -0.49 20.18
CA ARG A 54 2.12 -1.00 21.10
C ARG A 54 2.12 -2.52 21.08
N GLY A 55 2.72 -3.14 22.10
CA GLY A 55 2.70 -4.61 22.30
C GLY A 55 3.98 -5.37 21.91
N GLY A 56 5.10 -4.67 21.69
CA GLY A 56 6.40 -5.31 21.48
C GLY A 56 6.82 -6.08 22.71
N LYS A 57 6.61 -7.40 22.72
CA LYS A 57 7.33 -8.27 23.65
C LYS A 57 8.81 -8.14 23.31
N ALA A 58 9.58 -7.53 24.21
CA ALA A 58 11.00 -7.80 24.32
C ALA A 58 11.17 -9.33 24.37
N ARG A 59 11.91 -9.88 23.41
CA ARG A 59 12.52 -11.20 23.60
C ARG A 59 13.83 -11.00 24.33
#